data_AF-A0A1G2EKN5-F1
#
_entry.id   AF-A0A1G2EKN5-F1
#
_cell.length_a   1.000
_cell.length_b   1.000
_cell.length_c   1.000
_cell.angle_alpha   90.00
_cell.angle_beta   90.00
_cell.angle_gamma   90.00
#
_symmetry.space_group_name_H-M   'P 1'
#
loop_
_entity.id
_entity.type
_entity.pdbx_description
1 polymer ?
#
loop_
_entity_poly.entity_id
_entity_poly.type
_entity_poly.pdbx_seq_one_letter_code
_entity_poly.pdbx_strand_id
1 'polypeptide(L)'
;MNCVLNFIIMYLLIFIAGFGGGILRGLVGFLKHQFAYKNVEFRLNYFLTMMFLSGVVGMLSAMAIKEAGFSLAGQNYINPALAFIIGYAGGDFLENIYKIIAKKLDIYP
;
A
#
# COMPACT_ATOMS: atom_id res chain seq x y z
N MET A 1 3.69 -7.51 -30.18
CA MET A 1 2.64 -6.56 -29.73
C MET A 1 1.95 -7.00 -28.44
N ASN A 2 1.51 -8.26 -28.30
CA ASN A 2 0.82 -8.75 -27.09
C ASN A 2 1.67 -8.75 -25.79
N CYS A 3 2.99 -8.91 -25.87
CA CYS A 3 3.85 -8.95 -24.67
C CYS A 3 3.90 -7.59 -23.94
N VAL A 4 4.10 -6.49 -24.68
CA VAL A 4 4.14 -5.12 -24.13
C VAL A 4 2.79 -4.71 -23.56
N LEU A 5 1.70 -5.08 -24.24
CA LEU A 5 0.35 -4.80 -23.77
C LEU A 5 0.05 -5.50 -22.43
N ASN A 6 0.43 -6.78 -22.29
CA ASN A 6 0.26 -7.52 -21.03
C ASN A 6 1.08 -6.91 -19.89
N PHE A 7 2.29 -6.40 -20.17
CA PHE A 7 3.10 -5.73 -19.18
C PHE A 7 2.44 -4.44 -18.69
N ILE A 8 1.98 -3.58 -19.60
CA ILE A 8 1.29 -2.33 -19.26
C ILE A 8 0.02 -2.61 -18.43
N ILE A 9 -0.79 -3.58 -18.85
CA ILE A 9 -1.99 -3.99 -18.11
C ILE A 9 -1.63 -4.45 -16.71
N MET A 10 -0.57 -5.26 -16.55
CA MET A 10 -0.14 -5.74 -15.25
C MET A 10 0.34 -4.59 -14.34
N TYR A 11 1.08 -3.61 -14.87
CA TYR A 11 1.45 -2.42 -14.09
C TYR A 11 0.22 -1.62 -13.67
N LEU A 12 -0.71 -1.38 -14.59
CA LEU A 12 -1.95 -0.67 -14.29
C LEU A 12 -2.75 -1.36 -13.18
N LEU A 13 -2.87 -2.69 -13.24
CA LEU A 13 -3.55 -3.48 -12.21
C LEU A 13 -2.88 -3.37 -10.85
N ILE A 14 -1.55 -3.37 -10.81
CA ILE A 14 -0.77 -3.16 -9.57
C ILE A 14 -0.99 -1.76 -9.00
N PHE A 15 -1.03 -0.74 -9.86
CA PHE A 15 -1.31 0.64 -9.46
C PHE A 15 -2.69 0.78 -8.83
N ILE A 16 -3.72 0.28 -9.52
CA ILE A 16 -5.11 0.33 -9.05
C ILE A 16 -5.27 -0.47 -7.76
N ALA A 17 -4.65 -1.65 -7.69
CA ALA A 17 -4.72 -2.51 -6.50
C ALA A 17 -4.03 -1.87 -5.29
N GLY A 18 -2.82 -1.32 -5.44
CA GLY A 18 -2.13 -0.62 -4.35
C GLY A 18 -2.87 0.62 -3.87
N PHE A 19 -3.44 1.39 -4.80
CA PHE A 19 -4.29 2.53 -4.47
C PHE A 19 -5.56 2.10 -3.71
N GLY A 20 -6.21 1.04 -4.17
CA GLY A 20 -7.40 0.47 -3.52
C GLY A 20 -7.12 -0.02 -2.10
N GLY A 21 -5.98 -0.67 -1.88
CA GLY A 21 -5.53 -1.05 -0.54
C GLY A 21 -5.34 0.17 0.38
N GLY A 22 -4.69 1.22 -0.13
CA GLY A 22 -4.49 2.47 0.60
C GLY A 22 -5.80 3.18 0.96
N ILE A 23 -6.77 3.20 0.05
CA ILE A 23 -8.14 3.69 0.31
C ILE A 23 -8.78 2.90 1.43
N LEU A 24 -8.73 1.56 1.39
CA LEU A 24 -9.33 0.74 2.44
C LEU A 24 -8.73 1.00 3.82
N ARG A 25 -7.41 1.18 3.91
CA ARG A 25 -6.77 1.59 5.17
C ARG A 25 -7.30 2.95 5.64
N GLY A 26 -7.42 3.92 4.74
CA GLY A 26 -8.00 5.23 5.04
C GLY A 26 -9.43 5.11 5.57
N LEU A 27 -10.24 4.23 4.97
CA LEU A 27 -11.63 4.00 5.39
C LEU A 27 -11.70 3.38 6.77
N VAL A 28 -10.88 2.35 7.02
CA VAL A 28 -10.80 1.71 8.34
C VAL A 28 -10.35 2.72 9.41
N GLY A 29 -9.36 3.57 9.11
CA GLY A 29 -8.92 4.64 10.00
C GLY A 29 -10.03 5.66 10.28
N PHE A 30 -10.78 6.04 9.25
CA PHE A 30 -11.92 6.94 9.39
C PHE A 30 -13.03 6.34 10.25
N LEU A 31 -13.41 5.09 10.01
CA LEU A 31 -14.41 4.37 10.82
C LEU A 31 -13.97 4.29 12.28
N LYS A 32 -12.71 3.93 12.54
CA LYS A 32 -12.15 3.91 13.90
C LYS A 32 -12.26 5.29 14.58
N HIS A 33 -11.98 6.36 13.86
CA HIS A 33 -12.12 7.71 14.39
C HIS A 33 -13.58 8.06 14.70
N GLN A 34 -14.52 7.69 13.82
CA GLN A 34 -15.95 7.92 14.03
C GLN A 34 -16.52 7.15 15.23
N PHE A 35 -16.12 5.89 15.43
CA PHE A 35 -16.52 5.10 16.61
C PHE A 35 -15.77 5.52 17.89
N ALA A 36 -14.56 6.06 17.73
CA ALA A 36 -13.68 6.67 18.71
C ALA A 36 -14.35 7.69 19.65
N TYR A 37 -15.05 8.63 19.03
CA TYR A 37 -15.39 9.91 19.64
C TYR A 37 -16.89 10.19 19.55
N LYS A 38 -17.48 10.69 20.64
CA LYS A 38 -18.88 11.12 20.68
C LYS A 38 -18.98 12.49 19.98
N ASN A 39 -19.82 12.60 18.94
CA ASN A 39 -20.03 13.79 18.09
C ASN A 39 -18.86 14.19 17.17
N VAL A 40 -18.50 13.35 16.20
CA VAL A 40 -17.57 13.76 15.12
C VAL A 40 -18.37 14.30 13.93
N GLU A 41 -18.13 15.56 13.57
CA GLU A 41 -18.71 16.13 12.35
C GLU A 41 -18.14 15.46 11.11
N PHE A 42 -19.01 14.87 10.29
CA PHE A 42 -18.59 14.33 9.00
C PHE A 42 -18.30 15.48 8.02
N ARG A 43 -17.01 15.72 7.73
CA ARG A 43 -16.57 16.70 6.75
C ARG A 43 -16.16 15.99 5.46
N LEU A 44 -17.04 16.03 4.45
CA LEU A 44 -16.86 15.32 3.19
C LEU A 44 -15.51 15.65 2.51
N ASN A 45 -15.14 16.92 2.45
CA ASN A 45 -13.88 17.34 1.84
C ASN A 45 -12.67 16.74 2.56
N TYR A 46 -12.65 16.77 3.89
CA TYR A 46 -11.59 16.17 4.69
C TYR A 46 -11.51 14.65 4.48
N PHE A 47 -12.66 13.98 4.49
CA PHE A 47 -12.75 12.55 4.21
C PHE A 47 -12.16 12.22 2.84
N LEU A 48 -12.62 12.87 1.77
CA LEU A 48 -12.14 12.60 0.41
C LEU A 48 -10.65 12.89 0.25
N THR A 49 -10.16 14.01 0.80
CA THR A 49 -8.74 14.35 0.74
C THR A 49 -7.88 13.31 1.47
N MET A 50 -8.27 12.91 2.68
CA MET A 50 -7.51 11.92 3.46
C MET A 50 -7.57 10.52 2.84
N MET A 51 -8.72 10.13 2.29
CA MET A 51 -8.89 8.88 1.56
C MET A 51 -8.02 8.85 0.30
N PHE A 52 -8.01 9.94 -0.47
CA PHE A 52 -7.19 10.06 -1.67
C PHE A 52 -5.70 10.02 -1.33
N LEU A 53 -5.26 10.79 -0.33
CA LEU A 53 -3.87 10.78 0.14
C LEU A 53 -3.45 9.39 0.64
N SER A 54 -4.31 8.69 1.38
CA SER A 54 -4.03 7.32 1.83
C SER A 54 -3.91 6.35 0.64
N GLY A 55 -4.76 6.51 -0.38
CA GLY A 55 -4.65 5.78 -1.64
C GLY A 55 -3.33 6.04 -2.36
N VAL A 56 -2.91 7.30 -2.48
CA VAL A 56 -1.62 7.67 -3.08
C VAL A 56 -0.45 7.04 -2.31
N VAL A 57 -0.49 7.05 -0.98
CA VAL A 57 0.53 6.36 -0.17
C VAL A 57 0.55 4.86 -0.46
N GLY A 58 -0.62 4.19 -0.52
CA GLY A 58 -0.68 2.76 -0.83
C GLY A 58 -0.15 2.42 -2.23
N MET A 59 -0.47 3.26 -3.21
CA MET A 59 0.05 3.18 -4.58
C MET A 59 1.59 3.31 -4.62
N LEU A 60 2.15 4.32 -3.94
CA LEU A 60 3.59 4.55 -3.88
C LEU A 60 4.30 3.41 -3.14
N SER A 61 3.74 2.89 -2.05
CA SER A 61 4.29 1.73 -1.33
C SER A 61 4.37 0.49 -2.21
N ALA A 62 3.30 0.17 -2.94
CA ALA A 62 3.29 -0.99 -3.83
C ALA A 62 4.31 -0.84 -4.97
N MET A 63 4.45 0.37 -5.52
CA MET A 63 5.42 0.66 -6.58
C MET A 63 6.86 0.58 -6.06
N ALA A 64 7.14 1.15 -4.89
CA ALA A 64 8.47 1.11 -4.28
C ALA A 64 8.96 -0.33 -4.09
N ILE A 65 8.10 -1.23 -3.61
CA ILE A 65 8.46 -2.65 -3.43
C ILE A 65 8.68 -3.36 -4.76
N LYS A 66 7.88 -3.03 -5.78
CA LYS A 66 8.04 -3.57 -7.13
C LYS A 66 9.37 -3.20 -7.76
N GLU A 67 9.73 -1.92 -7.69
CA GLU A 67 10.96 -1.38 -8.26
C GLU A 67 12.19 -1.72 -7.42
N ALA A 68 12.03 -1.91 -6.10
CA ALA A 68 13.12 -2.36 -5.21
C ALA A 68 13.61 -3.79 -5.51
N GLY A 69 13.00 -4.50 -6.48
CA GLY A 69 13.44 -5.83 -6.89
C GLY A 69 13.21 -6.90 -5.84
N PHE A 70 12.25 -6.69 -4.92
CA PHE A 70 11.96 -7.63 -3.84
C PHE A 70 11.31 -8.89 -4.42
N SER A 71 12.06 -9.99 -4.42
CA SER A 71 11.57 -11.31 -4.87
C SER A 71 10.91 -12.02 -3.69
N LEU A 72 9.59 -12.13 -3.71
CA LEU A 72 8.86 -12.89 -2.69
C LEU A 72 8.79 -14.36 -3.14
N ALA A 73 9.36 -15.27 -2.36
CA ALA A 73 9.35 -16.72 -2.63
C ALA A 73 9.96 -17.15 -3.97
N GLY A 74 11.01 -16.46 -4.44
CA GLY A 74 11.74 -16.82 -5.67
C GLY A 74 11.00 -16.46 -6.97
N GLN A 75 9.87 -15.76 -6.89
CA GLN A 75 9.14 -15.22 -8.03
C GLN A 75 9.28 -13.70 -8.05
N ASN A 76 9.83 -13.14 -9.11
CA ASN A 76 10.01 -11.69 -9.30
C ASN A 76 8.71 -10.94 -9.64
N TYR A 77 7.56 -11.58 -9.45
CA TYR A 77 6.27 -11.06 -9.90
C TYR A 77 5.42 -10.63 -8.71
N ILE A 78 5.29 -9.32 -8.53
CA ILE A 78 4.24 -8.76 -7.68
C ILE A 78 2.92 -8.92 -8.42
N ASN A 79 2.07 -9.82 -7.92
CA ASN A 79 0.68 -9.95 -8.37
C ASN A 79 -0.14 -8.73 -7.87
N PRO A 80 -1.11 -8.20 -8.64
CA PRO A 80 -2.08 -7.22 -8.17
C PRO A 80 -2.66 -7.50 -6.76
N ALA A 81 -2.94 -8.76 -6.42
CA ALA A 81 -3.41 -9.11 -5.07
C ALA A 81 -2.40 -8.76 -3.97
N LEU A 82 -1.11 -8.99 -4.21
CA LEU A 82 -0.04 -8.62 -3.29
C LEU A 82 0.12 -7.09 -3.23
N ALA A 83 0.03 -6.41 -4.37
CA ALA A 83 0.06 -4.96 -4.43
C ALA A 83 -1.04 -4.32 -3.57
N PHE A 84 -2.24 -4.91 -3.55
CA PHE A 84 -3.33 -4.48 -2.68
C PHE A 84 -2.98 -4.61 -1.19
N ILE A 85 -2.41 -5.75 -0.77
CA ILE A 85 -1.98 -5.97 0.62
C ILE A 85 -0.89 -4.97 1.01
N ILE A 86 0.10 -4.78 0.14
CA ILE A 86 1.17 -3.79 0.34
C ILE A 86 0.58 -2.39 0.46
N GLY A 87 -0.37 -2.03 -0.40
CA GLY A 87 -1.04 -0.74 -0.37
C GLY A 87 -1.85 -0.52 0.92
N TYR A 88 -2.52 -1.56 1.42
CA TYR A 88 -3.26 -1.52 2.68
C TYR A 88 -2.32 -1.36 3.90
N ALA A 89 -1.18 -2.04 3.92
CA ALA A 89 -0.19 -1.85 4.98
C ALA A 89 0.54 -0.49 4.84
N GLY A 90 0.78 -0.05 3.61
CA GLY A 90 1.34 1.24 3.25
C GLY A 90 2.76 1.46 3.80
N GLY A 91 2.92 2.48 4.66
CA GLY A 91 4.21 2.86 5.23
C GLY A 91 4.78 1.81 6.18
N ASP A 92 3.94 1.17 6.97
CA ASP A 92 4.35 0.12 7.93
C ASP A 92 5.01 -1.06 7.21
N PHE A 93 4.55 -1.37 6.00
CA PHE A 93 5.18 -2.38 5.16
C PHE A 93 6.57 -1.97 4.72
N LEU A 94 6.73 -0.73 4.23
CA LEU A 94 8.02 -0.20 3.81
C LEU A 94 9.02 -0.17 4.97
N GLU A 95 8.57 0.24 6.16
CA GLU A 95 9.42 0.24 7.35
C GLU A 95 9.89 -1.17 7.72
N ASN A 96 8.99 -2.14 7.69
CA ASN A 96 9.34 -3.53 7.98
C ASN A 96 10.29 -4.13 6.93
N ILE A 97 10.07 -3.83 5.66
CA ILE A 97 10.99 -4.24 4.58
C ILE A 97 12.35 -3.56 4.75
N TYR A 98 12.38 -2.26 5.06
CA TYR A 98 13.60 -1.56 5.36
C TYR A 98 14.34 -2.19 6.54
N LYS A 99 13.66 -2.57 7.63
CA LYS A 99 14.26 -3.28 8.77
C LYS A 99 14.88 -4.62 8.37
N ILE A 100 14.25 -5.37 7.46
CA ILE A 100 14.77 -6.64 6.94
C ILE A 100 16.02 -6.41 6.09
N ILE A 101 15.98 -5.43 5.17
CA ILE A 101 17.10 -5.11 4.27
C ILE A 101 18.28 -4.51 5.05
N ALA A 102 18.01 -3.50 5.87
CA ALA A 102 18.99 -2.80 6.70
C ALA A 102 19.52 -3.67 7.85
N LYS A 103 18.94 -4.87 8.04
CA LYS A 103 19.47 -5.91 8.90
C LYS A 103 19.83 -5.37 10.29
N LYS A 104 18.89 -4.77 11.01
CA LYS A 104 18.96 -4.84 12.49
C LYS A 104 18.84 -6.36 12.78
N LEU A 105 19.88 -7.20 12.90
CA LEU A 105 21.09 -7.16 13.73
C LEU A 105 20.85 -6.50 15.10
N ASP A 106 19.68 -6.69 15.70
CA ASP A 106 19.70 -7.06 17.12
C ASP A 106 19.83 -8.59 17.12
N ILE A 107 21.01 -9.15 16.84
CA ILE A 107 21.85 -9.63 17.95
C ILE A 107 21.67 -8.73 19.18
N TYR A 108 20.61 -9.04 19.91
CA TYR A 108 20.49 -8.76 21.32
C TYR A 108 21.87 -8.97 21.98
N PRO A 109 22.42 -8.03 22.77
CA PRO A 109 23.41 -8.41 23.77
C PRO A 109 22.76 -9.27 24.85
#